data_AF-A0A223P5V3-F1
#
_entry.id   AF-A0A223P5V3-F1
#
_cell.length_a   1.000
_cell.length_b   1.000
_cell.length_c   1.000
_cell.angle_alpha   90.00
_cell.angle_beta   90.00
_cell.angle_gamma   90.00
#
_symmetry.space_group_name_H-M   'P 1'
#
loop_
_entity.id
_entity.type
_entity.pdbx_description
1 polymer ?
#
loop_
_entity_poly.entity_id
_entity_poly.type
_entity_poly.pdbx_seq_one_letter_code
_entity_poly.pdbx_strand_id
1 'polypeptide(L)'
;MPEMHFSVRWPDNSVTDCYSPSLVVKEFLEVGQSYPLTDFVQRSATALNIGSERVRQKFGYACSSAMDQLQRIQETAKRFEEIADATVTVEQFRS
;
A
#
# COMPACT_ATOMS: atom_id res chain seq x y z
N MET A 1 -0.14 10.87 -15.17
CA MET A 1 0.54 9.85 -14.35
C MET A 1 -0.45 8.72 -14.23
N PRO A 2 -0.08 7.47 -14.49
CA PRO A 2 -0.99 6.36 -14.27
C PRO A 2 -1.22 6.23 -12.76
N GLU A 3 -2.46 6.45 -12.35
CA GLU A 3 -2.96 5.99 -11.06
C GLU A 3 -3.12 4.47 -11.09
N MET A 4 -3.01 3.84 -9.95
CA MET A 4 -3.07 2.40 -9.81
C MET A 4 -3.80 2.04 -8.53
N HIS A 5 -4.64 1.03 -8.62
CA HIS A 5 -5.26 0.40 -7.47
C HIS A 5 -4.61 -0.97 -7.24
N PHE A 6 -4.53 -1.39 -5.99
CA PHE A 6 -4.01 -2.71 -5.63
C PHE A 6 -4.81 -3.28 -4.49
N SER A 7 -5.23 -4.53 -4.63
CA SER A 7 -6.00 -5.20 -3.60
C SER A 7 -5.07 -6.06 -2.75
N VAL A 8 -5.23 -5.98 -1.43
CA VAL A 8 -4.49 -6.82 -0.48
C VAL A 8 -5.45 -7.63 0.37
N ARG A 9 -5.10 -8.88 0.63
CA ARG A 9 -5.77 -9.77 1.57
C ARG A 9 -5.06 -9.70 2.92
N TRP A 10 -5.82 -9.35 3.94
CA TRP A 10 -5.42 -9.31 5.35
C TRP A 10 -5.49 -10.71 5.98
N PRO A 11 -4.88 -10.92 7.17
CA PRO A 11 -4.85 -12.23 7.81
C PRO A 11 -6.24 -12.77 8.21
N ASP A 12 -7.25 -11.91 8.32
CA ASP A 12 -8.66 -12.30 8.54
C ASP A 12 -9.41 -12.65 7.25
N ASN A 13 -8.69 -12.80 6.13
CA ASN A 13 -9.24 -13.02 4.79
C ASN A 13 -10.01 -11.81 4.21
N SER A 14 -10.04 -10.67 4.90
CA SER A 14 -10.62 -9.43 4.36
C SER A 14 -9.77 -8.88 3.24
N VAL A 15 -10.41 -8.35 2.19
CA VAL A 15 -9.71 -7.72 1.06
C VAL A 15 -9.90 -6.21 1.12
N THR A 16 -8.81 -5.45 1.03
CA THR A 16 -8.84 -3.99 0.96
C THR A 16 -8.24 -3.51 -0.34
N ASP A 17 -8.95 -2.62 -1.03
CA ASP A 17 -8.45 -1.94 -2.20
C ASP A 17 -7.66 -0.69 -1.79
N CYS A 18 -6.45 -0.58 -2.30
CA CYS A 18 -5.52 0.49 -1.98
C CYS A 18 -5.17 1.31 -3.21
N TYR A 19 -5.23 2.64 -3.05
CA TYR A 19 -4.86 3.58 -4.09
C TYR A 19 -3.35 3.91 -4.09
N SER A 20 -2.75 3.97 -5.26
CA SER A 20 -1.39 4.46 -5.47
C SER A 20 -1.37 5.45 -6.65
N PRO A 21 -0.88 6.68 -6.47
CA PRO A 21 -0.75 7.65 -7.56
C PRO A 21 0.41 7.33 -8.52
N SER A 22 1.11 6.21 -8.34
CA SER A 22 2.26 5.82 -9.13
C SER A 22 2.43 4.29 -9.20
N LEU A 23 3.08 3.83 -10.27
CA LEU A 23 3.44 2.42 -10.46
C LEU A 23 4.59 1.94 -9.57
N VAL A 24 5.22 2.84 -8.81
CA VAL A 24 6.34 2.52 -7.90
C VAL A 24 5.97 1.43 -6.91
N VAL A 25 4.69 1.29 -6.54
CA VAL A 25 4.21 0.22 -5.66
C VAL A 25 4.57 -1.18 -6.18
N LYS A 26 4.65 -1.38 -7.50
CA LYS A 26 5.10 -2.64 -8.13
C LYS A 26 6.59 -2.95 -7.93
N GLU A 27 7.39 -1.96 -7.57
CA GLU A 27 8.81 -2.15 -7.25
C GLU A 27 9.00 -2.66 -5.80
N PHE A 28 8.00 -2.44 -4.94
CA PHE A 28 8.04 -2.80 -3.52
C PHE A 28 7.18 -4.01 -3.18
N LEU A 29 6.09 -4.22 -3.93
CA LEU A 29 5.08 -5.25 -3.71
C LEU A 29 4.87 -6.08 -4.98
N GLU A 30 4.70 -7.39 -4.79
CA GLU A 30 4.47 -8.35 -5.87
C GLU A 30 3.14 -9.09 -5.68
N VAL A 31 2.39 -9.29 -6.77
CA VAL A 31 1.12 -10.03 -6.75
C VAL A 31 1.35 -11.50 -6.43
N GLY A 32 0.55 -12.06 -5.53
CA GLY A 32 0.67 -13.42 -5.02
C GLY A 32 1.68 -13.57 -3.89
N GLN A 33 2.50 -12.53 -3.64
CA GLN A 33 3.46 -12.54 -2.55
C GLN A 33 2.79 -12.17 -1.22
N SER A 34 3.14 -12.91 -0.17
CA SER A 34 2.74 -12.62 1.21
C SER A 34 3.90 -11.97 1.95
N TYR A 35 3.60 -10.91 2.69
CA TYR A 35 4.55 -10.14 3.48
C TYR A 35 4.12 -10.14 4.95
N PRO A 36 5.05 -10.16 5.91
CA PRO A 36 4.73 -9.86 7.30
C PRO A 36 4.03 -8.50 7.40
N LEU A 37 3.04 -8.38 8.29
CA LEU A 37 2.25 -7.16 8.47
C LEU A 37 3.11 -5.90 8.58
N THR A 38 4.14 -5.93 9.42
CA THR A 38 5.06 -4.81 9.63
C THR A 38 5.85 -4.48 8.36
N ASP A 39 6.33 -5.51 7.64
CA ASP A 39 7.09 -5.35 6.40
C ASP A 39 6.21 -4.77 5.28
N PHE A 40 4.97 -5.25 5.17
CA PHE A 40 3.98 -4.73 4.24
C PHE A 40 3.69 -3.24 4.48
N VAL A 41 3.50 -2.84 5.74
CA VAL A 41 3.25 -1.44 6.10
C VAL A 41 4.46 -0.57 5.76
N GLN A 42 5.68 -1.02 6.06
CA GLN A 42 6.91 -0.29 5.73
C GLN A 42 7.13 -0.14 4.22
N ARG A 43 6.91 -1.21 3.45
CA ARG A 43 6.98 -1.19 1.98
C ARG A 43 5.94 -0.27 1.37
N SER A 44 4.70 -0.37 1.83
CA SER A 44 3.60 0.50 1.38
C SER A 44 3.88 1.97 1.71
N ALA A 45 4.37 2.27 2.92
CA ALA A 45 4.76 3.62 3.31
C ALA A 45 5.85 4.18 2.39
N THR A 46 6.87 3.38 2.10
CA THR A 46 7.98 3.78 1.22
C THR A 46 7.47 4.04 -0.21
N ALA A 47 6.71 3.12 -0.77
CA ALA A 47 6.14 3.26 -2.12
C ALA A 47 5.22 4.48 -2.25
N LEU A 48 4.29 4.68 -1.31
CA LEU A 48 3.35 5.80 -1.34
C LEU A 48 4.05 7.16 -1.16
N ASN A 49 5.08 7.24 -0.30
CA ASN A 49 5.90 8.45 -0.16
C ASN A 49 6.67 8.77 -1.45
N ILE A 50 7.32 7.77 -2.06
CA ILE A 50 8.02 7.97 -3.35
C ILE A 50 7.03 8.39 -4.44
N GLY A 51 5.85 7.76 -4.49
CA GLY A 51 4.78 8.11 -5.42
C GLY A 51 4.32 9.56 -5.24
N SER A 52 4.07 9.97 -4.00
CA SER A 52 3.69 11.34 -3.65
C SER A 52 4.79 12.36 -3.99
N GLU A 53 6.06 12.01 -3.77
CA GLU A 53 7.18 12.88 -4.13
C GLU A 53 7.32 13.06 -5.65
N ARG A 54 7.11 11.99 -6.43
CA ARG A 54 7.05 12.07 -7.91
C ARG A 54 5.92 12.99 -8.37
N VAL A 55 4.72 12.88 -7.74
CA VAL A 55 3.59 13.79 -8.00
C VAL A 55 3.97 15.24 -7.66
N ARG A 56 4.60 15.47 -6.51
CA ARG A 56 5.08 16.80 -6.09
C ARG A 56 6.07 17.39 -7.09
N GLN A 57 7.01 16.59 -7.59
CA GLN A 57 7.97 17.05 -8.60
C GLN A 57 7.32 17.40 -9.93
N LYS A 58 6.26 16.67 -10.34
CA LYS A 58 5.58 16.89 -11.62
C LYS A 58 4.52 17.98 -11.59
N PHE A 59 3.77 18.09 -10.49
CA PHE A 59 2.60 18.95 -10.38
C PHE A 59 2.73 20.07 -9.35
N GLY A 60 3.80 20.07 -8.55
CA GLY A 60 4.07 21.10 -7.54
C GLY A 60 3.34 20.92 -6.20
N TYR A 61 2.56 19.84 -6.02
CA TYR A 61 1.83 19.55 -4.78
C TYR A 61 1.95 18.08 -4.36
N ALA A 62 1.94 17.83 -3.05
CA ALA A 62 1.94 16.47 -2.50
C ALA A 62 0.57 15.80 -2.71
N CYS A 63 0.57 14.49 -2.93
CA CYS A 63 -0.67 13.74 -3.11
C CYS A 63 -1.27 13.38 -1.75
N SER A 64 -2.30 14.13 -1.32
CA SER A 64 -3.03 13.83 -0.07
C SER A 64 -3.61 12.42 -0.09
N SER A 65 -4.17 12.00 -1.23
CA SER A 65 -4.74 10.66 -1.41
C SER A 65 -3.77 9.52 -1.10
N ALA A 66 -2.46 9.70 -1.35
CA ALA A 66 -1.45 8.71 -1.00
C ALA A 66 -1.22 8.63 0.52
N MET A 67 -1.26 9.77 1.21
CA MET A 67 -1.13 9.82 2.67
C MET A 67 -2.37 9.25 3.36
N ASP A 68 -3.57 9.60 2.87
CA ASP A 68 -4.84 9.02 3.32
C ASP A 68 -4.83 7.50 3.15
N GLN A 69 -4.32 7.00 2.01
CA GLN A 69 -4.22 5.56 1.79
C GLN A 69 -3.25 4.89 2.76
N LEU A 70 -2.08 5.51 3.01
CA LEU A 70 -1.12 5.00 3.98
C LEU A 70 -1.72 4.92 5.38
N GLN A 71 -2.44 5.96 5.80
CA GLN A 71 -3.11 5.99 7.09
C GLN A 71 -4.12 4.85 7.21
N ARG A 72 -4.95 4.61 6.19
CA ARG A 72 -5.91 3.49 6.17
C ARG A 72 -5.23 2.13 6.30
N ILE A 73 -4.09 1.93 5.61
CA ILE A 73 -3.30 0.71 5.71
C ILE A 73 -2.78 0.52 7.14
N GLN A 74 -2.23 1.57 7.75
CA GLN A 74 -1.73 1.53 9.12
C GLN A 74 -2.85 1.27 10.13
N GLU A 75 -4.00 1.93 10.01
CA GLU A 75 -5.15 1.72 10.89
C GLU A 75 -5.71 0.30 10.79
N THR A 76 -5.72 -0.26 9.58
CA THR A 76 -6.14 -1.65 9.37
C THR A 76 -5.11 -2.61 9.94
N ALA A 77 -3.82 -2.34 9.72
CA ALA A 77 -2.73 -3.15 10.26
C ALA A 77 -2.75 -3.19 11.79
N LYS A 78 -3.07 -2.07 12.47
CA LYS A 78 -3.23 -2.02 13.92
C LYS A 78 -4.20 -3.07 14.48
N ARG A 79 -5.23 -3.44 13.71
CA ARG A 79 -6.20 -4.48 14.12
C ARG A 79 -5.59 -5.88 14.16
N PHE A 80 -4.48 -6.08 13.46
CA PHE A 80 -3.80 -7.36 13.31
C PHE A 80 -2.41 -7.38 13.98
N GLU A 81 -1.97 -6.27 14.61
CA GLU A 81 -0.68 -6.21 15.31
C GLU A 81 -0.59 -7.21 16.48
N GLU A 82 -1.72 -7.59 17.08
CA GLU A 82 -1.77 -8.58 18.16
C GLU A 82 -1.71 -10.04 17.65
N ILE A 83 -1.82 -10.26 16.34
CA ILE A 83 -1.74 -11.60 15.74
C ILE A 83 -0.27 -11.93 15.43
N ALA A 84 0.28 -12.92 16.14
CA ALA A 84 1.59 -13.47 15.83
C ALA A 84 1.61 -14.00 14.39
N ASP A 85 2.67 -13.65 13.65
CA ASP A 85 2.86 -14.04 12.25
C ASP A 85 1.76 -13.56 11.30
N ALA A 86 1.10 -12.43 11.62
CA ALA A 86 0.17 -11.77 10.69
C ALA A 86 0.85 -11.48 9.35
N THR A 87 0.26 -11.98 8.26
CA THR A 87 0.73 -11.76 6.90
C THR A 87 -0.33 -11.09 6.04
N VAL A 88 0.12 -10.29 5.09
CA VAL A 88 -0.71 -9.59 4.11
C VAL A 88 -0.28 -10.06 2.73
N THR A 89 -1.23 -10.55 1.94
CA THR A 89 -1.00 -11.04 0.58
C THR A 89 -1.48 -10.01 -0.43
N VAL A 90 -0.68 -9.70 -1.44
CA VAL A 90 -1.11 -8.82 -2.53
C VAL A 90 -1.87 -9.65 -3.55
N GLU A 91 -3.16 -9.37 -3.76
CA GLU A 91 -4.04 -10.20 -4.60
C GLU A 91 -3.97 -9.81 -6.07
N GLN A 92 -3.94 -8.50 -6.36
CA GLN A 92 -3.97 -7.99 -7.73
C GLN A 92 -3.57 -6.52 -7.81
N PHE A 93 -3.00 -6.13 -8.95
CA PHE A 93 -2.85 -4.73 -9.38
C PHE A 93 -3.89 -4.42 -10.45
N ARG A 94 -4.60 -3.30 -10.30
CA ARG A 94 -5.59 -2.76 -11.24
C ARG A 94 -5.13 -1.38 -11.70
N SER A 95 -5.15 -1.14 -13.01
CA SER A 95 -4.74 0.13 -13.63
C SER A 95 -5.84 0.67 -14.52
#